data_AF-A0A077W9E6-F1
#
_entry.id   AF-A0A077W9E6-F1
#
_cell.length_a   1.000
_cell.length_b   1.000
_cell.length_c   1.000
_cell.angle_alpha   90.00
_cell.angle_beta   90.00
_cell.angle_gamma   90.00
#
_symmetry.space_group_name_H-M   'P 1'
#
loop_
_entity.id
_entity.type
_entity.pdbx_description
1 polymer ?
#
loop_
_entity_poly.entity_id
_entity_poly.type
_entity_poly.pdbx_seq_one_letter_code
_entity_poly.pdbx_strand_id
1 'polypeptide(L)'
;MMGDLLIVSTLLKLLLIPAYRSTDFEVHRNWLAITYSLPISKWYTENTSIWTLDYPPFFAWFEKFWSVFAQYVDPDMLIVDNLEYASQATVIFQRMTVILSELVLYWALRRYQRHFGDKHIHWLIAGSIFMHPGLLIVDHIHFQYNGFLYGILILSIVEAKRNNLLVSGILFAALLNFKHIYLYMAPAYFVFLLKAYCFTSDASFSFKRFITLGTSVIGVFAISLGPFKNQLPQLVGRLFPFTRGLCHAYWAPNFWALYAAADRCLIFVARRLGWGLNEAALGSLTRGFVGDTQFAVLPDIAAIHTMIITLLVQLVVLQKLWRSPTIDNFIGSLTLCGFASFLFGWHVHEKAILIVLIPFSLMAVKSKLHLRAFIILSVAGVYSLFPLLFHVAETPIKIIFSLVWGLVVIPGLAKYLKMSLYELLNPLERVYLYGFIALQLYTGLVHDLVFNGLEFLPLLLTSVYCATGVMYGWLLAMYACLR
;
A
#
# COMPACT_ATOMS: atom_id res chain seq x y z
N MET A 1 21.30 10.52 -15.13
CA MET A 1 19.87 10.16 -15.20
C MET A 1 19.27 9.77 -13.84
N MET A 2 19.55 8.60 -13.25
CA MET A 2 18.95 8.25 -11.94
C MET A 2 19.50 9.11 -10.78
N GLY A 3 20.78 9.52 -10.83
CA GLY A 3 21.37 10.47 -9.87
C GLY A 3 20.67 11.83 -9.91
N ASP A 4 20.43 12.37 -11.11
CA ASP A 4 19.72 13.65 -11.28
C ASP A 4 18.29 13.56 -10.73
N LEU A 5 17.61 12.41 -10.93
CA LEU A 5 16.29 12.18 -10.36
C LEU A 5 16.30 12.14 -8.82
N LEU A 6 17.35 11.59 -8.21
CA LEU A 6 17.53 11.64 -6.75
C LEU A 6 17.63 13.08 -6.26
N ILE A 7 18.43 13.92 -6.94
CA ILE A 7 18.59 15.33 -6.57
C ILE A 7 17.25 16.06 -6.69
N VAL A 8 16.57 15.95 -7.83
CA VAL A 8 15.26 16.59 -8.05
C VAL A 8 14.23 16.12 -7.02
N SER A 9 14.14 14.81 -6.79
CA SER A 9 13.21 14.23 -5.80
C SER A 9 13.49 14.75 -4.40
N THR A 10 14.76 14.79 -4.00
CA THR A 10 15.18 15.27 -2.68
C THR A 10 14.84 16.75 -2.50
N LEU A 11 15.15 17.61 -3.49
CA LEU A 11 14.81 19.03 -3.44
C LEU A 11 13.31 19.25 -3.31
N LEU A 12 12.50 18.53 -4.09
CA LEU A 12 11.04 18.59 -3.98
C LEU A 12 10.55 18.18 -2.60
N LYS A 13 11.11 17.13 -2.00
CA LYS A 13 10.73 16.65 -0.65
C LYS A 13 11.17 17.61 0.46
N LEU A 14 12.32 18.26 0.31
CA LEU A 14 12.76 19.31 1.25
C LEU A 14 11.79 20.50 1.25
N LEU A 15 11.22 20.85 0.10
CA LEU A 15 10.18 21.89 0.02
C LEU A 15 8.85 21.48 0.70
N LEU A 16 8.64 20.20 0.97
CA LEU A 16 7.44 19.67 1.64
C LEU A 16 7.60 19.55 3.17
N ILE A 17 8.76 19.89 3.74
CA ILE A 17 8.95 19.92 5.21
C ILE A 17 7.84 20.68 5.95
N PRO A 18 7.38 21.88 5.51
CA PRO A 18 6.33 22.61 6.21
C PRO A 18 4.90 22.14 5.90
N ALA A 19 4.72 21.14 5.02
CA ALA A 19 3.40 20.66 4.65
C ALA A 19 2.68 19.95 5.82
N TYR A 20 1.36 19.80 5.68
CA TYR A 20 0.50 19.01 6.56
C TYR A 20 1.14 17.69 7.03
N ARG A 21 0.88 17.31 8.29
CA ARG A 21 1.28 16.04 8.91
C ARG A 21 0.05 15.37 9.52
N SER A 22 -0.10 14.06 9.31
CA SER A 22 -1.22 13.31 9.90
C SER A 22 -0.93 12.86 11.33
N THR A 23 -1.88 12.17 11.95
CA THR A 23 -1.69 11.48 13.24
C THR A 23 -0.53 10.48 13.20
N ASP A 24 -0.17 9.93 12.02
CA ASP A 24 0.97 9.02 11.87
C ASP A 24 2.30 9.70 12.29
N PHE A 25 2.41 11.04 12.19
CA PHE A 25 3.57 11.78 12.70
C PHE A 25 3.76 11.57 14.21
N GLU A 26 2.67 11.74 14.97
CA GLU A 26 2.67 11.55 16.42
C GLU A 26 2.86 10.07 16.79
N VAL A 27 2.32 9.14 16.00
CA VAL A 27 2.56 7.70 16.17
C VAL A 27 4.06 7.40 16.13
N HIS A 28 4.76 7.87 15.10
CA HIS A 28 6.20 7.65 14.96
C HIS A 28 7.02 8.42 16.00
N ARG A 29 6.62 9.64 16.38
CA ARG A 29 7.19 10.38 17.51
C ARG A 29 7.11 9.56 18.79
N ASN A 30 5.96 8.91 19.04
CA ASN A 30 5.77 8.02 20.18
C ASN A 30 6.67 6.79 20.13
N TRP A 31 6.84 6.19 18.96
CA TRP A 31 7.69 5.01 18.81
C TRP A 31 9.17 5.33 19.03
N LEU A 32 9.64 6.52 18.61
CA LEU A 32 10.97 7.01 18.96
C LEU A 32 11.13 7.13 20.48
N ALA A 33 10.17 7.74 21.17
CA ALA A 33 10.18 7.90 22.62
C ALA A 33 10.18 6.54 23.37
N ILE A 34 9.28 5.63 23.00
CA ILE A 34 9.19 4.28 23.60
C ILE A 34 10.52 3.54 23.44
N THR A 35 11.05 3.50 22.22
CA THR A 35 12.25 2.71 21.93
C THR A 35 13.49 3.32 22.57
N TYR A 36 13.56 4.64 22.68
CA TYR A 36 14.66 5.34 23.33
C TYR A 36 14.65 5.16 24.85
N SER A 37 13.53 5.55 25.48
CA SER A 37 13.44 5.83 26.91
C SER A 37 13.10 4.61 27.75
N LEU A 38 12.59 3.54 27.15
CA LEU A 38 12.16 2.34 27.88
C LEU A 38 13.04 1.12 27.58
N PRO A 39 13.22 0.21 28.57
CA PRO A 39 13.84 -1.08 28.31
C PRO A 39 13.01 -1.89 27.32
N ILE A 40 13.68 -2.75 26.55
CA ILE A 40 13.07 -3.60 25.51
C ILE A 40 11.86 -4.38 26.03
N SER A 41 11.89 -4.80 27.30
CA SER A 41 10.81 -5.53 27.97
C SER A 41 9.49 -4.76 28.10
N LYS A 42 9.49 -3.46 27.82
CA LYS A 42 8.30 -2.58 27.89
C LYS A 42 7.80 -2.09 26.53
N TRP A 43 8.56 -2.28 25.44
CA TRP A 43 8.24 -1.68 24.14
C TRP A 43 6.84 -2.04 23.63
N TYR A 44 6.42 -3.29 23.84
CA TYR A 44 5.11 -3.77 23.41
C TYR A 44 4.07 -3.79 24.53
N THR A 45 4.42 -3.47 25.77
CA THR A 45 3.43 -3.38 26.87
C THR A 45 3.05 -1.95 27.19
N GLU A 46 3.90 -0.97 26.85
CA GLU A 46 3.67 0.43 27.16
C GLU A 46 2.47 1.00 26.41
N ASN A 47 1.56 1.67 27.14
CA ASN A 47 0.26 2.09 26.64
C ASN A 47 -0.23 3.46 27.17
N THR A 48 0.66 4.34 27.64
CA THR A 48 0.29 5.71 28.04
C THR A 48 -0.36 6.48 26.89
N SER A 49 0.20 6.33 25.69
CA SER A 49 -0.44 6.83 24.47
C SER A 49 -1.35 5.76 23.85
N ILE A 50 -2.42 6.21 23.20
CA ILE A 50 -3.23 5.36 22.31
C ILE A 50 -2.44 4.88 21.09
N TRP A 51 -1.36 5.58 20.74
CA TRP A 51 -0.48 5.27 19.61
C TRP A 51 0.60 4.27 20.02
N THR A 52 0.17 3.05 20.35
CA THR A 52 1.08 1.99 20.77
C THR A 52 2.00 1.51 19.64
N LEU A 53 3.09 0.83 20.01
CA LEU A 53 3.99 0.23 19.03
C LEU A 53 3.32 -0.99 18.38
N ASP A 54 2.85 -0.80 17.14
CA ASP A 54 1.97 -1.75 16.43
C ASP A 54 2.64 -2.40 15.20
N TYR A 55 3.93 -2.17 14.99
CA TYR A 55 4.71 -2.81 13.93
C TYR A 55 5.60 -3.93 14.50
N PRO A 56 6.01 -4.91 13.66
CA PRO A 56 6.84 -6.00 14.14
C PRO A 56 8.27 -5.53 14.48
N PRO A 57 9.07 -6.36 15.19
CA PRO A 57 10.24 -5.85 15.91
C PRO A 57 11.34 -5.22 15.08
N PHE A 58 11.54 -5.60 13.80
CA PHE A 58 12.56 -4.90 13.01
C PHE A 58 12.22 -3.43 12.81
N PHE A 59 10.94 -3.07 12.78
CA PHE A 59 10.55 -1.66 12.74
C PHE A 59 10.77 -0.96 14.08
N ALA A 60 10.53 -1.65 15.20
CA ALA A 60 10.87 -1.12 16.53
C ALA A 60 12.38 -0.84 16.65
N TRP A 61 13.22 -1.73 16.12
CA TRP A 61 14.67 -1.52 16.04
C TRP A 61 15.07 -0.39 15.09
N PHE A 62 14.32 -0.20 14.00
CA PHE A 62 14.50 0.94 13.11
C PHE A 62 14.18 2.27 13.79
N GLU A 63 13.11 2.33 14.57
CA GLU A 63 12.80 3.50 15.41
C GLU A 63 13.87 3.71 16.50
N LYS A 64 14.35 2.62 17.12
CA LYS A 64 15.47 2.69 18.07
C LYS A 64 16.73 3.30 17.43
N PHE A 65 17.04 2.91 16.19
CA PHE A 65 18.19 3.46 15.47
C PHE A 65 18.06 4.98 15.31
N TRP A 66 16.90 5.47 14.86
CA TRP A 66 16.68 6.91 14.69
C TRP A 66 16.62 7.66 16.03
N SER A 67 16.06 7.04 17.07
CA SER A 67 15.93 7.71 18.36
C SER A 67 17.26 8.01 19.04
N VAL A 68 18.32 7.26 18.71
CA VAL A 68 19.70 7.58 19.12
C VAL A 68 20.17 8.92 18.55
N PHE A 69 19.75 9.32 17.35
CA PHE A 69 20.08 10.63 16.78
C PHE A 69 19.12 11.72 17.24
N ALA A 70 17.86 11.37 17.45
CA ALA A 70 16.82 12.28 17.93
C ALA A 70 17.23 12.99 19.22
N GLN A 71 17.92 12.29 20.14
CA GLN A 71 18.35 12.84 21.43
C GLN A 71 19.25 14.08 21.28
N TYR A 72 20.00 14.19 20.18
CA TYR A 72 20.91 15.29 19.93
C TYR A 72 20.24 16.45 19.17
N VAL A 73 19.07 16.18 18.57
CA VAL A 73 18.32 17.18 17.79
C VAL A 73 17.27 17.85 18.65
N ASP A 74 16.51 17.05 19.39
CA ASP A 74 15.46 17.54 20.29
C ASP A 74 15.08 16.43 21.31
N PRO A 75 15.63 16.51 22.54
CA PRO A 75 15.39 15.51 23.59
C PRO A 75 13.92 15.39 24.01
N ASP A 76 13.13 16.45 23.88
CA ASP A 76 11.74 16.48 24.38
C ASP A 76 10.83 15.55 23.56
N MET A 77 11.19 15.27 22.30
CA MET A 77 10.47 14.31 21.46
C MET A 77 10.58 12.87 21.96
N LEU A 78 11.55 12.59 22.85
CA LEU A 78 11.81 11.26 23.39
C LEU A 78 11.15 11.01 24.76
N ILE A 79 10.45 12.01 25.29
CA ILE A 79 9.66 11.88 26.51
C ILE A 79 8.36 11.15 26.15
N VAL A 80 8.11 10.00 26.78
CA VAL A 80 6.96 9.12 26.45
C VAL A 80 5.63 9.84 26.69
N ASP A 81 5.54 10.61 27.78
CA ASP A 81 4.31 11.30 28.20
C ASP A 81 4.10 12.66 27.51
N ASN A 82 5.05 13.10 26.67
CA ASN A 82 4.98 14.35 25.94
C ASN A 82 4.17 14.18 24.64
N LEU A 83 2.89 13.88 24.83
CA LEU A 83 1.95 13.56 23.76
C LEU A 83 1.73 14.77 22.85
N GLU A 84 1.57 14.51 21.56
CA GLU A 84 1.35 15.51 20.50
C GLU A 84 2.49 16.54 20.35
N TYR A 85 3.66 16.27 20.94
CA TYR A 85 4.81 17.15 20.87
C TYR A 85 5.41 17.22 19.47
N ALA A 86 5.58 18.44 18.97
CA ALA A 86 6.13 18.64 17.64
C ALA A 86 6.77 20.01 17.46
N SER A 87 7.96 20.20 18.05
CA SER A 87 8.81 21.35 17.78
C SER A 87 9.25 21.41 16.30
N GLN A 88 9.73 22.56 15.84
CA GLN A 88 10.30 22.66 14.48
C GLN A 88 11.46 21.67 14.26
N ALA A 89 12.31 21.46 15.27
CA ALA A 89 13.40 20.50 15.19
C ALA A 89 12.90 19.06 15.07
N THR A 90 11.86 18.69 15.84
CA THR A 90 11.18 17.39 15.71
C THR A 90 10.62 17.17 14.31
N VAL A 91 9.95 18.18 13.72
CA VAL A 91 9.41 18.09 12.36
C VAL A 91 10.51 17.86 11.34
N ILE A 92 11.55 18.69 11.36
CA ILE A 92 12.66 18.58 10.43
C ILE A 92 13.32 17.20 10.59
N PHE A 93 13.60 16.77 11.81
CA PHE A 93 14.21 15.47 12.09
C PHE A 93 13.42 14.33 11.46
N GLN A 94 12.13 14.23 11.80
CA GLN A 94 11.26 13.17 11.31
C GLN A 94 11.08 13.19 9.79
N ARG A 95 10.96 14.38 9.16
CA ARG A 95 10.89 14.47 7.69
C ARG A 95 12.19 13.98 7.05
N MET A 96 13.34 14.29 7.66
CA MET A 96 14.64 13.85 7.18
C MET A 96 14.84 12.35 7.31
N THR A 97 14.35 11.69 8.37
CA THR A 97 14.44 10.22 8.50
C THR A 97 13.65 9.50 7.41
N VAL A 98 12.49 10.02 7.00
CA VAL A 98 11.71 9.49 5.86
C VAL A 98 12.48 9.64 4.55
N ILE A 99 13.03 10.83 4.26
CA ILE A 99 13.84 11.08 3.05
C ILE A 99 15.08 10.18 3.01
N LEU A 100 15.81 10.06 4.12
CA LEU A 100 17.04 9.27 4.19
C LEU A 100 16.79 7.76 4.09
N SER A 101 15.75 7.24 4.75
CA SER A 101 15.41 5.81 4.68
C SER A 101 14.92 5.38 3.30
N GLU A 102 14.29 6.29 2.53
CA GLU A 102 13.89 6.05 1.14
C GLU A 102 15.10 5.84 0.19
N LEU A 103 16.33 6.17 0.60
CA LEU A 103 17.53 5.83 -0.16
C LEU A 103 17.66 4.32 -0.41
N VAL A 104 17.02 3.48 0.42
CA VAL A 104 16.90 2.04 0.17
C VAL A 104 16.10 1.75 -1.10
N LEU A 105 15.00 2.49 -1.36
CA LEU A 105 14.23 2.41 -2.60
C LEU A 105 15.07 2.85 -3.79
N TYR A 106 15.76 3.97 -3.66
CA TYR A 106 16.67 4.46 -4.69
C TYR A 106 17.71 3.41 -5.07
N TRP A 107 18.35 2.79 -4.07
CA TRP A 107 19.35 1.74 -4.29
C TRP A 107 18.74 0.50 -4.94
N ALA A 108 17.56 0.07 -4.50
CA ALA A 108 16.80 -1.05 -5.09
C ALA A 108 16.53 -0.83 -6.59
N LEU A 109 16.02 0.35 -6.93
CA LEU A 109 15.67 0.72 -8.31
C LEU A 109 16.90 0.90 -9.19
N ARG A 110 18.01 1.43 -8.63
CA ARG A 110 19.29 1.48 -9.34
C ARG A 110 19.82 0.08 -9.66
N ARG A 111 19.66 -0.88 -8.74
CA ARG A 111 20.01 -2.29 -9.00
C ARG A 111 19.09 -2.92 -10.03
N TYR A 112 17.79 -2.64 -9.96
CA TYR A 112 16.80 -3.09 -10.95
C TYR A 112 17.18 -2.62 -12.36
N GLN A 113 17.47 -1.33 -12.54
CA GLN A 113 17.89 -0.77 -13.83
C GLN A 113 19.20 -1.39 -14.34
N ARG A 114 20.17 -1.63 -13.45
CA ARG A 114 21.50 -2.14 -13.83
C ARG A 114 21.47 -3.57 -14.36
N HIS A 115 20.62 -4.41 -13.80
CA HIS A 115 20.67 -5.85 -14.06
C HIS A 115 19.64 -6.33 -15.10
N PHE A 116 18.68 -5.49 -15.51
CA PHE A 116 17.56 -5.95 -16.31
C PHE A 116 17.24 -5.08 -17.53
N GLY A 117 17.11 -5.78 -18.67
CA GLY A 117 16.47 -5.35 -19.92
C GLY A 117 16.95 -4.04 -20.54
N ASP A 118 16.07 -3.44 -21.34
CA ASP A 118 16.35 -2.17 -22.03
C ASP A 118 16.54 -1.03 -21.02
N LYS A 119 17.70 -0.37 -21.11
CA LYS A 119 18.13 0.69 -20.19
C LYS A 119 17.13 1.84 -20.12
N HIS A 120 16.48 2.19 -21.22
CA HIS A 120 15.56 3.32 -21.29
C HIS A 120 14.23 3.00 -20.59
N ILE A 121 13.63 1.85 -20.87
CA ILE A 121 12.34 1.50 -20.27
C ILE A 121 12.48 1.17 -18.78
N HIS A 122 13.57 0.53 -18.38
CA HIS A 122 13.82 0.25 -16.97
C HIS A 122 14.13 1.54 -16.20
N TRP A 123 14.76 2.53 -16.83
CA TRP A 123 14.89 3.86 -16.24
C TRP A 123 13.53 4.54 -16.07
N LEU A 124 12.64 4.48 -17.07
CA LEU A 124 11.30 5.08 -16.97
C LEU A 124 10.45 4.41 -15.89
N ILE A 125 10.47 3.07 -15.79
CA ILE A 125 9.76 2.32 -14.74
C ILE A 125 10.35 2.66 -13.36
N ALA A 126 11.68 2.67 -13.24
CA ALA A 126 12.35 3.02 -11.99
C ALA A 126 12.05 4.46 -11.57
N GLY A 127 12.10 5.41 -12.50
CA GLY A 127 11.75 6.80 -12.25
C GLY A 127 10.28 6.98 -11.89
N SER A 128 9.40 6.24 -12.54
CA SER A 128 7.96 6.19 -12.24
C SER A 128 7.70 5.74 -10.79
N ILE A 129 8.35 4.68 -10.32
CA ILE A 129 8.22 4.19 -8.95
C ILE A 129 8.82 5.18 -7.95
N PHE A 130 10.03 5.70 -8.22
CA PHE A 130 10.72 6.60 -7.29
C PHE A 130 10.00 7.96 -7.14
N MET A 131 9.36 8.43 -8.21
CA MET A 131 8.54 9.64 -8.22
C MET A 131 7.05 9.34 -8.13
N HIS A 132 6.66 8.18 -7.60
CA HIS A 132 5.25 7.77 -7.57
C HIS A 132 4.42 8.73 -6.70
N PRO A 133 3.33 9.33 -7.20
CA PRO A 133 2.55 10.31 -6.45
C PRO A 133 2.02 9.79 -5.11
N GLY A 134 1.64 8.51 -5.08
CA GLY A 134 1.20 7.88 -3.84
C GLY A 134 2.28 7.79 -2.75
N LEU A 135 3.57 7.67 -3.11
CA LEU A 135 4.65 7.74 -2.10
C LEU A 135 4.86 9.18 -1.63
N LEU A 136 4.75 10.16 -2.52
CA LEU A 136 4.80 11.58 -2.12
C LEU A 136 3.69 11.91 -1.11
N ILE A 137 2.46 11.54 -1.43
CA ILE A 137 1.28 11.80 -0.60
C ILE A 137 1.40 11.08 0.75
N VAL A 138 1.70 9.78 0.74
CA VAL A 138 1.63 8.95 1.94
C VAL A 138 2.87 9.07 2.83
N ASP A 139 4.07 9.17 2.25
CA ASP A 139 5.30 9.22 3.04
C ASP A 139 5.71 10.66 3.36
N HIS A 140 5.79 11.52 2.35
CA HIS A 140 6.45 12.82 2.47
C HIS A 140 5.51 13.95 2.91
N ILE A 141 4.19 13.76 2.81
CA ILE A 141 3.18 14.69 3.34
C ILE A 141 2.47 14.03 4.53
N HIS A 142 1.74 12.94 4.32
CA HIS A 142 0.96 12.27 5.38
C HIS A 142 1.82 11.69 6.52
N PHE A 143 3.09 11.37 6.27
CA PHE A 143 4.10 10.85 7.20
C PHE A 143 4.07 9.32 7.40
N GLN A 144 4.76 8.60 6.53
CA GLN A 144 4.99 7.14 6.63
C GLN A 144 6.35 6.75 6.03
N TYR A 145 6.79 5.52 6.29
CA TYR A 145 8.06 4.96 5.79
C TYR A 145 7.86 3.91 4.69
N ASN A 146 6.87 4.04 3.80
CA ASN A 146 6.59 2.99 2.82
C ASN A 146 7.67 2.86 1.75
N GLY A 147 8.32 3.95 1.32
CA GLY A 147 9.40 3.95 0.35
C GLY A 147 10.56 3.07 0.80
N PHE A 148 10.97 3.19 2.07
CA PHE A 148 11.95 2.29 2.69
C PHE A 148 11.53 0.80 2.54
N LEU A 149 10.29 0.46 2.90
CA LEU A 149 9.76 -0.89 2.87
C LEU A 149 9.61 -1.45 1.45
N TYR A 150 9.14 -0.64 0.51
CA TYR A 150 9.11 -0.99 -0.91
C TYR A 150 10.51 -1.13 -1.50
N GLY A 151 11.50 -0.42 -0.96
CA GLY A 151 12.90 -0.64 -1.30
C GLY A 151 13.34 -2.07 -0.97
N ILE A 152 13.02 -2.57 0.24
CA ILE A 152 13.28 -3.96 0.62
C ILE A 152 12.53 -4.94 -0.29
N LEU A 153 11.25 -4.68 -0.60
CA LEU A 153 10.45 -5.51 -1.52
C LEU A 153 11.07 -5.58 -2.92
N ILE A 154 11.50 -4.43 -3.47
CA ILE A 154 12.08 -4.39 -4.80
C ILE A 154 13.44 -5.08 -4.80
N LEU A 155 14.22 -4.98 -3.71
CA LEU A 155 15.46 -5.74 -3.58
C LEU A 155 15.23 -7.25 -3.57
N SER A 156 14.22 -7.74 -2.83
CA SER A 156 13.90 -9.16 -2.85
C SER A 156 13.47 -9.62 -4.25
N ILE A 157 12.73 -8.80 -5.00
CA ILE A 157 12.38 -9.07 -6.40
C ILE A 157 13.62 -9.06 -7.31
N VAL A 158 14.53 -8.10 -7.12
CA VAL A 158 15.79 -8.02 -7.88
C VAL A 158 16.62 -9.29 -7.66
N GLU A 159 16.76 -9.75 -6.42
CA GLU A 159 17.51 -10.97 -6.13
C GLU A 159 16.81 -12.23 -6.67
N ALA A 160 15.47 -12.30 -6.63
CA ALA A 160 14.73 -13.36 -7.30
C ALA A 160 15.05 -13.41 -8.80
N LYS A 161 15.01 -12.25 -9.47
CA LYS A 161 15.27 -12.14 -10.91
C LYS A 161 16.74 -12.38 -11.28
N ARG A 162 17.68 -12.21 -10.34
CA ARG A 162 19.09 -12.63 -10.46
C ARG A 162 19.31 -14.12 -10.14
N ASN A 163 18.25 -14.88 -9.89
CA ASN A 163 18.28 -16.27 -9.45
C ASN A 163 18.91 -16.50 -8.07
N ASN A 164 19.06 -15.44 -7.25
CA ASN A 164 19.49 -15.51 -5.86
C ASN A 164 18.28 -15.73 -4.93
N LEU A 165 17.60 -16.87 -5.11
CA LEU A 165 16.29 -17.14 -4.52
C LEU A 165 16.31 -17.18 -2.97
N LEU A 166 17.39 -17.67 -2.37
CA LEU A 166 17.53 -17.70 -0.91
C LEU A 166 17.59 -16.29 -0.31
N VAL A 167 18.40 -15.40 -0.92
CA VAL A 167 18.51 -14.00 -0.50
C VAL A 167 17.18 -13.27 -0.71
N SER A 168 16.48 -13.56 -1.80
CA SER A 168 15.12 -13.05 -2.04
C SER A 168 14.17 -13.41 -0.90
N GLY A 169 14.15 -14.68 -0.49
CA GLY A 169 13.34 -15.15 0.64
C GLY A 169 13.73 -14.50 1.97
N ILE A 170 15.02 -14.35 2.26
CA ILE A 170 15.53 -13.68 3.47
C ILE A 170 15.11 -12.22 3.52
N LEU A 171 15.27 -11.48 2.42
CA LEU A 171 14.87 -10.06 2.32
C LEU A 171 13.35 -9.90 2.50
N PHE A 172 12.55 -10.79 1.91
CA PHE A 172 11.10 -10.74 2.10
C PHE A 172 10.68 -11.13 3.52
N ALA A 173 11.33 -12.11 4.14
CA ALA A 173 11.11 -12.43 5.55
C ALA A 173 11.47 -11.24 6.46
N ALA A 174 12.54 -10.51 6.15
CA ALA A 174 12.88 -9.29 6.88
C ALA A 174 11.81 -8.21 6.69
N LEU A 175 11.31 -8.01 5.46
CA LEU A 175 10.21 -7.09 5.17
C LEU A 175 8.95 -7.40 5.98
N LEU A 176 8.56 -8.68 6.11
CA LEU A 176 7.44 -9.08 6.96
C LEU A 176 7.64 -8.68 8.43
N ASN A 177 8.87 -8.72 8.91
CA ASN A 177 9.25 -8.31 10.26
C ASN A 177 9.44 -6.78 10.42
N PHE A 178 9.40 -6.02 9.32
CA PHE A 178 9.26 -4.56 9.35
C PHE A 178 7.81 -4.11 9.26
N LYS A 179 6.96 -4.79 8.48
CA LYS A 179 5.53 -4.48 8.39
C LYS A 179 4.74 -5.72 7.98
N HIS A 180 3.87 -6.18 8.87
CA HIS A 180 3.12 -7.42 8.68
C HIS A 180 2.11 -7.36 7.51
N ILE A 181 1.77 -6.17 7.01
CA ILE A 181 0.88 -5.99 5.85
C ILE A 181 1.38 -6.72 4.58
N TYR A 182 2.69 -6.95 4.46
CA TYR A 182 3.25 -7.73 3.34
C TYR A 182 2.91 -9.23 3.43
N LEU A 183 2.25 -9.69 4.50
CA LEU A 183 1.71 -11.04 4.59
C LEU A 183 0.75 -11.35 3.43
N TYR A 184 0.07 -10.33 2.90
CA TYR A 184 -0.80 -10.43 1.73
C TYR A 184 -0.07 -10.95 0.48
N MET A 185 1.24 -10.72 0.40
CA MET A 185 2.11 -11.13 -0.68
C MET A 185 2.83 -12.47 -0.41
N ALA A 186 2.82 -12.94 0.85
CA ALA A 186 3.59 -14.11 1.27
C ALA A 186 3.21 -15.42 0.55
N PRO A 187 1.94 -15.69 0.21
CA PRO A 187 1.58 -16.91 -0.54
C PRO A 187 2.31 -17.01 -1.89
N ALA A 188 2.49 -15.89 -2.60
CA ALA A 188 3.22 -15.88 -3.87
C ALA A 188 4.72 -16.18 -3.67
N TYR A 189 5.35 -15.60 -2.65
CA TYR A 189 6.74 -15.92 -2.30
C TYR A 189 6.90 -17.39 -1.92
N PHE A 190 5.99 -17.92 -1.08
CA PHE A 190 6.04 -19.31 -0.66
C PHE A 190 5.94 -20.26 -1.86
N VAL A 191 4.92 -20.11 -2.70
CA VAL A 191 4.71 -20.97 -3.87
C VAL A 191 5.86 -20.84 -4.88
N PHE A 192 6.33 -19.61 -5.14
CA PHE A 192 7.46 -19.38 -6.05
C PHE A 192 8.75 -20.01 -5.53
N LEU A 193 9.15 -19.75 -4.28
CA LEU A 193 10.40 -20.28 -3.74
C LEU A 193 10.31 -21.80 -3.54
N LEU A 194 9.18 -22.32 -3.08
CA LEU A 194 8.97 -23.75 -3.00
C LEU A 194 9.17 -24.41 -4.36
N LYS A 195 8.54 -23.89 -5.42
CA LYS A 195 8.63 -24.47 -6.75
C LYS A 195 9.96 -24.21 -7.45
N ALA A 196 10.48 -22.98 -7.41
CA ALA A 196 11.68 -22.58 -8.16
C ALA A 196 13.00 -22.95 -7.46
N TYR A 197 13.02 -22.99 -6.12
CA TYR A 197 14.23 -23.31 -5.36
C TYR A 197 14.28 -24.77 -4.93
N CYS A 198 13.18 -25.30 -4.39
CA CYS A 198 13.20 -26.63 -3.75
C CYS A 198 13.05 -27.79 -4.75
N PHE A 199 12.42 -27.58 -5.91
CA PHE A 199 12.42 -28.58 -6.98
C PHE A 199 13.65 -28.42 -7.88
N THR A 200 14.29 -29.52 -8.23
CA THR A 200 15.45 -29.57 -9.13
C THR A 200 15.02 -29.71 -10.59
N SER A 201 15.98 -29.61 -11.54
CA SER A 201 15.71 -29.60 -12.99
C SER A 201 15.03 -30.87 -13.51
N ASP A 202 15.19 -31.99 -12.81
CA ASP A 202 14.54 -33.29 -13.01
C ASP A 202 13.15 -33.37 -12.34
N ALA A 203 12.63 -32.26 -11.81
CA ALA A 203 11.38 -32.16 -11.07
C ALA A 203 11.33 -32.99 -9.77
N SER A 204 12.47 -33.46 -9.25
CA SER A 204 12.55 -34.08 -7.93
C SER A 204 12.58 -33.02 -6.82
N PHE A 205 12.06 -33.37 -5.64
CA PHE A 205 12.01 -32.46 -4.50
C PHE A 205 13.27 -32.58 -3.65
N SER A 206 13.99 -31.48 -3.49
CA SER A 206 15.20 -31.42 -2.65
C SER A 206 14.86 -31.02 -1.22
N PHE A 207 14.78 -32.02 -0.33
CA PHE A 207 14.57 -31.79 1.09
C PHE A 207 15.66 -30.91 1.73
N LYS A 208 16.91 -31.04 1.27
CA LYS A 208 18.03 -30.18 1.72
C LYS A 208 17.76 -28.71 1.42
N ARG A 209 17.35 -28.37 0.19
CA ARG A 209 17.03 -26.98 -0.18
C ARG A 209 15.81 -26.45 0.58
N PHE A 210 14.80 -27.29 0.79
CA PHE A 210 13.65 -26.93 1.60
C PHE A 210 14.03 -26.59 3.05
N ILE A 211 14.85 -27.43 3.69
CA ILE A 211 15.40 -27.13 5.03
C ILE A 211 16.19 -25.83 4.98
N THR A 212 17.13 -25.66 4.05
CA THR A 212 17.95 -24.43 3.95
C THR A 212 17.09 -23.17 3.84
N LEU A 213 16.05 -23.21 3.01
CA LEU A 213 15.10 -22.10 2.88
C LEU A 213 14.33 -21.88 4.18
N GLY A 214 13.76 -22.94 4.76
CA GLY A 214 13.00 -22.90 6.00
C GLY A 214 13.81 -22.36 7.18
N THR A 215 15.03 -22.86 7.39
CA THR A 215 15.93 -22.40 8.45
C THR A 215 16.36 -20.95 8.25
N SER A 216 16.53 -20.50 7.01
CA SER A 216 16.88 -19.11 6.73
C SER A 216 15.72 -18.17 7.08
N VAL A 217 14.49 -18.53 6.73
CA VAL A 217 13.29 -17.74 7.10
C VAL A 217 13.07 -17.76 8.61
N ILE A 218 13.11 -18.94 9.24
CA ILE A 218 12.97 -19.08 10.70
C ILE A 218 14.05 -18.29 11.43
N GLY A 219 15.29 -18.29 10.94
CA GLY A 219 16.38 -17.50 11.49
C GLY A 219 16.07 -16.00 11.53
N VAL A 220 15.50 -15.45 10.46
CA VAL A 220 15.09 -14.04 10.43
C VAL A 220 14.01 -13.74 11.48
N PHE A 221 12.98 -14.57 11.57
CA PHE A 221 11.92 -14.42 12.57
C PHE A 221 12.44 -14.62 14.00
N ALA A 222 13.38 -15.53 14.23
CA ALA A 222 14.00 -15.74 15.54
C ALA A 222 14.83 -14.53 15.97
N ILE A 223 15.58 -13.90 15.05
CA ILE A 223 16.31 -12.66 15.32
C ILE A 223 15.35 -11.51 15.63
N SER A 224 14.21 -11.43 14.93
CA SER A 224 13.22 -10.38 15.14
C SER A 224 12.43 -10.56 16.44
N LEU A 225 11.78 -11.71 16.61
CA LEU A 225 10.84 -12.00 17.69
C LEU A 225 11.51 -12.51 18.97
N GLY A 226 12.70 -13.12 18.87
CA GLY A 226 13.42 -13.73 19.99
C GLY A 226 13.64 -12.80 21.20
N PRO A 227 14.12 -11.55 21.00
CA PRO A 227 14.27 -10.58 22.09
C PRO A 227 12.95 -10.24 22.81
N PHE A 228 11.81 -10.50 22.17
CA PHE A 228 10.47 -10.15 22.65
C PHE A 228 9.67 -11.37 23.14
N LYS A 229 10.32 -12.52 23.41
CA LYS A 229 9.65 -13.76 23.84
C LYS A 229 8.62 -13.58 24.97
N ASN A 230 8.92 -12.71 25.94
CA ASN A 230 8.05 -12.44 27.10
C ASN A 230 6.89 -11.47 26.77
N GLN A 231 6.92 -10.83 25.61
CA GLN A 231 5.91 -9.88 25.13
C GLN A 231 5.12 -10.43 23.93
N LEU A 232 5.36 -11.68 23.50
CA LEU A 232 4.74 -12.27 22.30
C LEU A 232 3.21 -12.18 22.29
N PRO A 233 2.47 -12.51 23.37
CA PRO A 233 1.01 -12.40 23.36
C PRO A 233 0.53 -10.97 23.08
N GLN A 234 1.17 -9.99 23.73
CA GLN A 234 0.85 -8.59 23.57
C GLN A 234 1.24 -8.06 22.18
N LEU A 235 2.41 -8.46 21.68
CA LEU A 235 2.87 -8.14 20.33
C LEU A 235 1.87 -8.65 19.29
N VAL A 236 1.45 -9.91 19.36
CA VAL A 236 0.46 -10.48 18.44
C VAL A 236 -0.87 -9.73 18.52
N GLY A 237 -1.33 -9.39 19.73
CA GLY A 237 -2.55 -8.60 19.91
C GLY A 237 -2.48 -7.20 19.29
N ARG A 238 -1.30 -6.56 19.27
CA ARG A 238 -1.08 -5.26 18.61
C ARG A 238 -0.95 -5.37 17.09
N LEU A 239 -0.28 -6.41 16.59
CA LEU A 239 -0.14 -6.61 15.14
C LEU A 239 -1.47 -6.95 14.46
N PHE A 240 -2.36 -7.67 15.16
CA PHE A 240 -3.64 -8.12 14.61
C PHE A 240 -4.81 -7.68 15.51
N PRO A 241 -5.17 -6.39 15.52
CA PRO A 241 -6.28 -5.90 16.33
C PRO A 241 -7.62 -6.32 15.70
N PHE A 242 -8.40 -7.12 16.42
CA PHE A 242 -9.67 -7.69 15.93
C PHE A 242 -10.91 -6.79 16.12
N THR A 243 -10.75 -5.59 16.67
CA THR A 243 -11.86 -4.72 17.10
C THR A 243 -12.38 -3.74 16.03
N ARG A 244 -12.12 -4.02 14.74
CA ARG A 244 -12.41 -3.06 13.65
C ARG A 244 -13.40 -3.64 12.63
N GLY A 245 -14.32 -2.80 12.13
CA GLY A 245 -15.33 -3.16 11.13
C GLY A 245 -14.81 -3.24 9.68
N LEU A 246 -15.67 -3.69 8.75
CA LEU A 246 -15.33 -3.95 7.35
C LEU A 246 -14.89 -2.69 6.60
N CYS A 247 -15.67 -1.61 6.72
CA CYS A 247 -15.38 -0.31 6.13
C CYS A 247 -14.87 0.67 7.19
N HIS A 248 -13.84 1.43 6.84
CA HIS A 248 -13.37 2.56 7.65
C HIS A 248 -14.17 3.84 7.32
N ALA A 249 -13.96 4.93 8.09
CA ALA A 249 -14.66 6.22 7.90
C ALA A 249 -14.57 6.77 6.45
N TYR A 250 -13.40 6.63 5.84
CA TYR A 250 -13.21 6.73 4.40
C TYR A 250 -13.22 5.31 3.82
N TRP A 251 -14.18 5.01 2.95
CA TRP A 251 -14.25 3.70 2.30
C TRP A 251 -13.03 3.57 1.38
N ALA A 252 -12.12 2.65 1.68
CA ALA A 252 -11.05 2.32 0.74
C ALA A 252 -11.66 1.90 -0.60
N PRO A 253 -11.06 2.24 -1.76
CA PRO A 253 -11.65 2.01 -3.08
C PRO A 253 -11.55 0.53 -3.50
N ASN A 254 -12.22 -0.35 -2.77
CA ASN A 254 -12.20 -1.80 -2.90
C ASN A 254 -13.60 -2.34 -3.22
N PHE A 255 -13.76 -3.67 -3.19
CA PHE A 255 -15.05 -4.31 -3.49
C PHE A 255 -16.14 -3.89 -2.51
N TRP A 256 -15.79 -3.75 -1.23
CA TRP A 256 -16.74 -3.42 -0.16
C TRP A 256 -17.29 -2.00 -0.25
N ALA A 257 -16.53 -1.05 -0.81
CA ALA A 257 -17.05 0.29 -1.12
C ALA A 257 -18.21 0.24 -2.14
N LEU A 258 -18.08 -0.61 -3.18
CA LEU A 258 -19.15 -0.81 -4.17
C LEU A 258 -20.35 -1.52 -3.54
N TYR A 259 -20.09 -2.51 -2.69
CA TYR A 259 -21.13 -3.24 -1.96
C TYR A 259 -21.93 -2.31 -1.05
N ALA A 260 -21.25 -1.46 -0.27
CA ALA A 260 -21.88 -0.47 0.60
C ALA A 260 -22.65 0.60 -0.19
N ALA A 261 -22.12 1.05 -1.33
CA ALA A 261 -22.85 1.97 -2.20
C ALA A 261 -24.10 1.33 -2.81
N ALA A 262 -24.03 0.05 -3.21
CA ALA A 262 -25.17 -0.69 -3.72
C ALA A 262 -26.26 -0.84 -2.65
N ASP A 263 -25.90 -1.16 -1.40
CA ASP A 263 -26.84 -1.21 -0.27
C ASP A 263 -27.57 0.14 -0.10
N ARG A 264 -26.83 1.26 -0.16
CA ARG A 264 -27.40 2.61 -0.04
C ARG A 264 -28.37 2.93 -1.17
N CYS A 265 -28.05 2.57 -2.41
CA CYS A 265 -28.96 2.70 -3.54
C CYS A 265 -30.22 1.84 -3.37
N LEU A 266 -30.06 0.60 -2.88
CA LEU A 266 -31.16 -0.33 -2.66
C LEU A 266 -32.12 0.13 -1.57
N ILE A 267 -31.67 0.87 -0.54
CA ILE A 267 -32.57 1.46 0.47
C ILE A 267 -33.62 2.38 -0.19
N PHE A 268 -33.21 3.19 -1.18
CA PHE A 268 -34.15 4.07 -1.88
C PHE A 268 -35.19 3.29 -2.69
N VAL A 269 -34.79 2.16 -3.27
CA VAL A 269 -35.68 1.27 -4.02
C VAL A 269 -36.61 0.50 -3.07
N ALA A 270 -36.06 -0.05 -1.99
CA ALA A 270 -36.79 -0.79 -0.96
C ALA A 270 -37.89 0.06 -0.33
N ARG A 271 -37.62 1.34 -0.01
CA ARG A 271 -38.63 2.28 0.50
C ARG A 271 -39.77 2.53 -0.48
N ARG A 272 -39.50 2.51 -1.79
CA ARG A 272 -40.54 2.69 -2.83
C ARG A 272 -41.36 1.43 -3.05
N LEU A 273 -40.77 0.25 -2.86
CA LEU A 273 -41.41 -1.05 -3.10
C LEU A 273 -41.96 -1.72 -1.83
N GLY A 274 -41.76 -1.13 -0.66
CA GLY A 274 -42.24 -1.67 0.62
C GLY A 274 -41.47 -2.89 1.11
N TRP A 275 -40.19 -3.04 0.75
CA TRP A 275 -39.35 -4.13 1.25
C TRP A 275 -38.97 -3.91 2.73
N GLY A 276 -38.80 -5.00 3.47
CA GLY A 276 -38.31 -4.94 4.85
C GLY A 276 -36.89 -4.38 4.92
N LEU A 277 -36.67 -3.42 5.80
CA LEU A 277 -35.37 -2.76 6.03
C LEU A 277 -34.89 -3.04 7.44
N ASN A 278 -33.58 -3.29 7.58
CA ASN A 278 -32.97 -3.27 8.90
C ASN A 278 -32.77 -1.82 9.37
N GLU A 279 -33.68 -1.33 10.20
CA GLU A 279 -33.67 0.04 10.74
C GLU A 279 -32.38 0.36 11.52
N ALA A 280 -31.75 -0.64 12.16
CA ALA A 280 -30.48 -0.44 12.89
C ALA A 280 -29.31 -0.08 11.95
N ALA A 281 -29.34 -0.55 10.70
CA ALA A 281 -28.30 -0.34 9.71
C ALA A 281 -28.41 1.00 8.95
N LEU A 282 -29.57 1.67 9.02
CA LEU A 282 -29.80 2.93 8.31
C LEU A 282 -28.84 4.04 8.75
N GLY A 283 -28.42 4.04 10.02
CA GLY A 283 -27.49 5.01 10.61
C GLY A 283 -26.06 4.52 10.83
N SER A 284 -25.73 3.26 10.55
CA SER A 284 -24.41 2.67 10.88
C SER A 284 -23.27 3.22 10.00
N LEU A 285 -23.47 3.31 8.68
CA LEU A 285 -22.44 3.76 7.73
C LEU A 285 -22.35 5.28 7.52
N THR A 286 -23.32 6.06 8.00
CA THR A 286 -23.39 7.52 7.74
C THR A 286 -22.72 8.38 8.79
N ARG A 287 -22.32 7.79 9.94
CA ARG A 287 -21.75 8.54 11.07
C ARG A 287 -20.24 8.72 11.00
N GLY A 288 -19.55 8.15 10.01
CA GLY A 288 -18.09 8.22 9.89
C GLY A 288 -17.32 7.55 11.04
N PHE A 289 -17.98 6.79 11.91
CA PHE A 289 -17.32 6.07 13.01
C PHE A 289 -16.79 4.71 12.55
N VAL A 290 -15.66 4.30 13.12
CA VAL A 290 -15.12 2.95 12.99
C VAL A 290 -15.93 2.02 13.89
N GLY A 291 -16.75 1.15 13.29
CA GLY A 291 -17.59 0.20 14.02
C GLY A 291 -18.08 -0.92 13.11
N ASP A 292 -18.83 -1.88 13.66
CA ASP A 292 -19.38 -2.98 12.89
C ASP A 292 -20.37 -2.47 11.83
N THR A 293 -19.94 -2.59 10.58
CA THR A 293 -20.75 -2.28 9.39
C THR A 293 -21.92 -3.23 9.29
N GLN A 294 -23.12 -2.68 9.40
CA GLN A 294 -24.37 -3.36 9.12
C GLN A 294 -24.97 -2.83 7.82
N PHE A 295 -25.58 -3.72 7.04
CA PHE A 295 -26.24 -3.40 5.79
C PHE A 295 -27.76 -3.44 5.95
N ALA A 296 -28.45 -2.51 5.27
CA ALA A 296 -29.88 -2.32 5.46
C ALA A 296 -30.73 -3.23 4.59
N VAL A 297 -30.22 -3.59 3.40
CA VAL A 297 -30.87 -4.47 2.41
C VAL A 297 -29.99 -5.67 2.10
N LEU A 298 -28.69 -5.45 1.91
CA LEU A 298 -27.74 -6.50 1.61
C LEU A 298 -27.36 -7.31 2.85
N PRO A 299 -26.92 -8.58 2.70
CA PRO A 299 -26.43 -9.38 3.83
C PRO A 299 -25.21 -8.80 4.53
N ASP A 300 -25.16 -8.98 5.85
CA ASP A 300 -23.97 -8.65 6.64
C ASP A 300 -22.78 -9.56 6.29
N ILE A 301 -21.61 -8.94 6.20
CA ILE A 301 -20.36 -9.61 5.86
C ILE A 301 -19.54 -9.76 7.14
N ALA A 302 -19.20 -11.01 7.49
CA ALA A 302 -18.29 -11.32 8.57
C ALA A 302 -16.84 -11.44 8.06
N ALA A 303 -15.86 -11.25 8.95
CA ALA A 303 -14.44 -11.39 8.64
C ALA A 303 -14.10 -12.76 7.99
N ILE A 304 -14.75 -13.85 8.40
CA ILE A 304 -14.53 -15.16 7.81
C ILE A 304 -14.91 -15.22 6.32
N HIS A 305 -15.98 -14.53 5.90
CA HIS A 305 -16.39 -14.49 4.49
C HIS A 305 -15.32 -13.82 3.64
N THR A 306 -14.80 -12.68 4.13
CA THR A 306 -13.73 -11.92 3.46
C THR A 306 -12.47 -12.77 3.30
N MET A 307 -12.07 -13.49 4.37
CA MET A 307 -10.92 -14.37 4.36
C MET A 307 -11.07 -15.50 3.35
N ILE A 308 -12.23 -16.16 3.31
CA ILE A 308 -12.51 -17.23 2.35
C ILE A 308 -12.42 -16.69 0.91
N ILE A 309 -13.06 -15.56 0.61
CA ILE A 309 -13.03 -14.96 -0.74
C ILE A 309 -11.60 -14.60 -1.14
N THR A 310 -10.85 -13.91 -0.27
CA THR A 310 -9.45 -13.57 -0.54
C THR A 310 -8.61 -14.81 -0.82
N LEU A 311 -8.73 -15.85 -0.01
CA LEU A 311 -7.96 -17.09 -0.18
C LEU A 311 -8.33 -17.82 -1.48
N LEU A 312 -9.62 -17.91 -1.82
CA LEU A 312 -10.06 -18.53 -3.07
C LEU A 312 -9.49 -17.81 -4.30
N VAL A 313 -9.54 -16.47 -4.31
CA VAL A 313 -8.95 -15.66 -5.39
C VAL A 313 -7.43 -15.86 -5.46
N GLN A 314 -6.74 -15.86 -4.32
CA GLN A 314 -5.30 -16.12 -4.29
C GLN A 314 -4.96 -17.52 -4.81
N LEU A 315 -5.72 -18.56 -4.45
CA LEU A 315 -5.48 -19.93 -4.92
C LEU A 315 -5.54 -20.04 -6.45
N VAL A 316 -6.48 -19.35 -7.10
CA VAL A 316 -6.56 -19.30 -8.58
C VAL A 316 -5.27 -18.74 -9.18
N VAL A 317 -4.76 -17.66 -8.60
CA VAL A 317 -3.51 -17.01 -9.04
C VAL A 317 -2.30 -17.92 -8.82
N LEU A 318 -2.20 -18.51 -7.62
CA LEU A 318 -1.09 -19.36 -7.21
C LEU A 318 -1.01 -20.65 -8.04
N GLN A 319 -2.13 -21.15 -8.58
CA GLN A 319 -2.12 -22.32 -9.46
C GLN A 319 -1.26 -22.08 -10.72
N LYS A 320 -1.34 -20.88 -11.32
CA LYS A 320 -0.50 -20.54 -12.47
C LYS A 320 0.98 -20.48 -12.09
N LEU A 321 1.28 -19.84 -10.97
CA LEU A 321 2.66 -19.72 -10.46
C LEU A 321 3.28 -21.09 -10.17
N TRP A 322 2.51 -22.00 -9.56
CA TRP A 322 2.96 -23.36 -9.27
C TRP A 322 3.29 -24.16 -10.54
N ARG A 323 2.46 -24.00 -11.58
CA ARG A 323 2.65 -24.67 -12.87
C ARG A 323 3.82 -24.07 -13.67
N SER A 324 4.03 -22.76 -13.57
CA SER A 324 5.06 -22.05 -14.33
C SER A 324 5.72 -20.96 -13.47
N PRO A 325 6.76 -21.30 -12.69
CA PRO A 325 7.42 -20.39 -11.76
C PRO A 325 8.42 -19.45 -12.46
N THR A 326 7.97 -18.71 -13.47
CA THR A 326 8.79 -17.67 -14.11
C THR A 326 8.79 -16.39 -13.28
N ILE A 327 9.78 -15.52 -13.48
CA ILE A 327 9.83 -14.22 -12.77
C ILE A 327 8.61 -13.35 -13.07
N ASP A 328 8.12 -13.38 -14.31
CA ASP A 328 6.95 -12.61 -14.71
C ASP A 328 5.68 -13.12 -14.03
N ASN A 329 5.49 -14.45 -13.99
CA ASN A 329 4.38 -15.05 -13.25
C ASN A 329 4.53 -14.81 -11.74
N PHE A 330 5.75 -14.77 -11.21
CA PHE A 330 6.01 -14.45 -9.82
C PHE A 330 5.61 -13.02 -9.48
N ILE A 331 6.07 -12.01 -10.22
CA ILE A 331 5.71 -10.59 -9.98
C ILE A 331 4.22 -10.36 -10.21
N GLY A 332 3.64 -10.97 -11.25
CA GLY A 332 2.20 -10.94 -11.50
C GLY A 332 1.40 -11.54 -10.34
N SER A 333 1.78 -12.73 -9.88
CA SER A 333 1.10 -13.42 -8.77
C SER A 333 1.30 -12.69 -7.43
N LEU A 334 2.49 -12.15 -7.19
CA LEU A 334 2.81 -11.32 -6.03
C LEU A 334 1.85 -10.13 -5.95
N THR A 335 1.73 -9.41 -7.07
CA THR A 335 0.84 -8.27 -7.19
C THR A 335 -0.62 -8.68 -6.99
N LEU A 336 -1.07 -9.74 -7.69
CA LEU A 336 -2.46 -10.19 -7.63
C LEU A 336 -2.84 -10.77 -6.26
N CYS A 337 -1.91 -11.36 -5.50
CA CYS A 337 -2.17 -11.77 -4.12
C CYS A 337 -2.39 -10.56 -3.21
N GLY A 338 -1.51 -9.56 -3.30
CA GLY A 338 -1.70 -8.28 -2.62
C GLY A 338 -2.99 -7.58 -3.02
N PHE A 339 -3.34 -7.66 -4.31
CA PHE A 339 -4.57 -7.08 -4.87
C PHE A 339 -5.82 -7.79 -4.33
N ALA A 340 -5.82 -9.13 -4.25
CA ALA A 340 -6.92 -9.89 -3.67
C ALA A 340 -7.18 -9.51 -2.19
N SER A 341 -6.11 -9.32 -1.41
CA SER A 341 -6.23 -8.84 -0.03
C SER A 341 -6.72 -7.39 0.05
N PHE A 342 -6.29 -6.51 -0.86
CA PHE A 342 -6.80 -5.14 -0.92
C PHE A 342 -8.29 -5.09 -1.28
N LEU A 343 -8.73 -5.89 -2.24
CA LEU A 343 -10.11 -5.87 -2.74
C LEU A 343 -11.10 -6.49 -1.76
N PHE A 344 -10.75 -7.66 -1.23
CA PHE A 344 -11.67 -8.51 -0.50
C PHE A 344 -11.32 -8.66 0.97
N GLY A 345 -10.22 -8.07 1.46
CA GLY A 345 -9.81 -8.19 2.85
C GLY A 345 -10.78 -7.53 3.83
N TRP A 346 -10.78 -8.04 5.06
CA TRP A 346 -11.41 -7.36 6.19
C TRP A 346 -10.58 -6.14 6.58
N HIS A 347 -11.23 -5.00 6.77
CA HIS A 347 -10.60 -3.79 7.29
C HIS A 347 -9.37 -3.31 6.47
N VAL A 348 -9.63 -2.85 5.26
CA VAL A 348 -8.57 -2.34 4.36
C VAL A 348 -8.60 -0.81 4.35
N HIS A 349 -7.43 -0.20 4.51
CA HIS A 349 -7.23 1.24 4.36
C HIS A 349 -6.87 1.62 2.92
N GLU A 350 -7.26 2.82 2.51
CA GLU A 350 -6.94 3.42 1.21
C GLU A 350 -5.44 3.41 0.90
N LYS A 351 -4.59 3.69 1.90
CA LYS A 351 -3.13 3.67 1.80
C LYS A 351 -2.57 2.32 1.30
N ALA A 352 -3.28 1.22 1.55
CA ALA A 352 -2.84 -0.12 1.17
C ALA A 352 -2.86 -0.34 -0.36
N ILE A 353 -3.47 0.54 -1.16
CA ILE A 353 -3.46 0.43 -2.63
C ILE A 353 -2.02 0.42 -3.21
N LEU A 354 -1.06 1.01 -2.50
CA LEU A 354 0.35 1.01 -2.90
C LEU A 354 0.96 -0.40 -2.96
N ILE A 355 0.44 -1.36 -2.19
CA ILE A 355 0.82 -2.79 -2.25
C ILE A 355 0.54 -3.37 -3.65
N VAL A 356 -0.40 -2.78 -4.37
CA VAL A 356 -0.73 -3.15 -5.75
C VAL A 356 0.06 -2.29 -6.74
N LEU A 357 -0.02 -0.96 -6.62
CA LEU A 357 0.51 -0.04 -7.64
C LEU A 357 2.03 -0.17 -7.84
N ILE A 358 2.79 -0.29 -6.75
CA ILE A 358 4.25 -0.32 -6.79
C ILE A 358 4.77 -1.58 -7.50
N PRO A 359 4.43 -2.82 -7.09
CA PRO A 359 4.90 -4.00 -7.81
C PRO A 359 4.28 -4.13 -9.21
N PHE A 360 3.04 -3.67 -9.43
CA PHE A 360 2.43 -3.73 -10.78
C PHE A 360 3.17 -2.85 -11.79
N SER A 361 3.77 -1.75 -11.34
CA SER A 361 4.59 -0.86 -12.17
C SER A 361 5.74 -1.61 -12.88
N LEU A 362 6.27 -2.68 -12.27
CA LEU A 362 7.32 -3.52 -12.87
C LEU A 362 6.81 -4.37 -14.06
N MET A 363 5.49 -4.56 -14.16
CA MET A 363 4.82 -5.34 -15.20
C MET A 363 4.17 -4.49 -16.29
N ALA A 364 4.18 -3.15 -16.14
CA ALA A 364 3.38 -2.23 -16.95
C ALA A 364 3.59 -2.38 -18.46
N VAL A 365 4.78 -2.78 -18.92
CA VAL A 365 5.14 -2.85 -20.35
C VAL A 365 5.20 -4.28 -20.91
N LYS A 366 4.65 -5.27 -20.18
CA LYS A 366 4.69 -6.67 -20.63
C LYS A 366 3.77 -6.94 -21.81
N SER A 367 2.62 -6.27 -21.86
CA SER A 367 1.72 -6.31 -23.00
C SER A 367 0.81 -5.09 -23.02
N LYS A 368 0.09 -4.88 -24.13
CA LYS A 368 -0.98 -3.86 -24.22
C LYS A 368 -1.92 -3.91 -23.02
N LEU A 369 -2.29 -5.10 -22.58
CA LEU A 369 -3.25 -5.29 -21.50
C LEU A 369 -2.67 -4.90 -20.14
N HIS A 370 -1.40 -5.20 -19.88
CA HIS A 370 -0.71 -4.75 -18.67
C HIS A 370 -0.65 -3.22 -18.61
N LEU A 371 -0.34 -2.56 -19.74
CA LEU A 371 -0.28 -1.11 -19.77
C LEU A 371 -1.66 -0.46 -19.58
N ARG A 372 -2.71 -1.02 -20.18
CA ARG A 372 -4.10 -0.58 -19.96
C ARG A 372 -4.49 -0.69 -18.48
N ALA A 373 -4.24 -1.85 -17.87
CA ALA A 373 -4.48 -2.05 -16.44
C ALA A 373 -3.67 -1.04 -15.61
N PHE A 374 -2.40 -0.79 -15.97
CA PHE A 374 -1.52 0.12 -15.24
C PHE A 374 -2.06 1.55 -15.25
N ILE A 375 -2.56 2.03 -16.39
CA ILE A 375 -3.11 3.39 -16.51
C ILE A 375 -4.36 3.53 -15.63
N ILE A 376 -5.33 2.63 -15.77
CA ILE A 376 -6.57 2.69 -14.99
C ILE A 376 -6.27 2.60 -13.49
N LEU A 377 -5.44 1.63 -13.09
CA LEU A 377 -5.08 1.42 -11.69
C LEU A 377 -4.30 2.59 -11.10
N SER A 378 -3.33 3.14 -11.84
CA SER A 378 -2.53 4.24 -11.33
C SER A 378 -3.37 5.49 -11.14
N VAL A 379 -4.26 5.82 -12.09
CA VAL A 379 -5.12 7.00 -11.97
C VAL A 379 -6.12 6.82 -10.82
N ALA A 380 -6.86 5.70 -10.79
CA ALA A 380 -7.84 5.45 -9.73
C ALA A 380 -7.19 5.32 -8.34
N GLY A 381 -6.08 4.58 -8.26
CA GLY A 381 -5.37 4.35 -7.01
C GLY A 381 -4.72 5.61 -6.46
N VAL A 382 -4.06 6.42 -7.30
CA VAL A 382 -3.48 7.70 -6.84
C VAL A 382 -4.58 8.68 -6.44
N TYR A 383 -5.64 8.82 -7.23
CA TYR A 383 -6.73 9.74 -6.92
C TYR A 383 -7.43 9.37 -5.61
N SER A 384 -7.57 8.07 -5.32
CA SER A 384 -8.15 7.60 -4.04
C SER A 384 -7.35 7.99 -2.79
N LEU A 385 -6.09 8.42 -2.95
CA LEU A 385 -5.27 8.92 -1.85
C LEU A 385 -5.45 10.43 -1.63
N PHE A 386 -6.12 11.15 -2.54
CA PHE A 386 -6.30 12.59 -2.43
C PHE A 386 -7.06 13.03 -1.17
N PRO A 387 -8.09 12.29 -0.70
CA PRO A 387 -8.78 12.62 0.54
C PRO A 387 -7.92 12.56 1.80
N LEU A 388 -6.76 11.89 1.77
CA LEU A 388 -5.80 11.90 2.88
C LEU A 388 -5.23 13.29 3.17
N LEU A 389 -5.23 14.16 2.16
CA LEU A 389 -4.75 15.53 2.21
C LEU A 389 -5.96 16.46 2.04
N PHE A 390 -6.76 16.59 3.09
CA PHE A 390 -8.04 17.32 3.06
C PHE A 390 -7.87 18.85 3.13
N HIS A 391 -6.69 19.34 3.47
CA HIS A 391 -6.40 20.77 3.49
C HIS A 391 -6.28 21.37 2.09
N VAL A 392 -6.70 22.63 1.96
CA VAL A 392 -6.71 23.36 0.68
C VAL A 392 -5.29 23.61 0.16
N ALA A 393 -4.32 23.84 1.06
CA ALA A 393 -2.93 24.17 0.70
C ALA A 393 -2.20 23.03 -0.05
N GLU A 394 -2.46 21.78 0.31
CA GLU A 394 -1.84 20.60 -0.30
C GLU A 394 -2.53 20.16 -1.60
N THR A 395 -3.71 20.73 -1.92
CA THR A 395 -4.50 20.31 -3.09
C THR A 395 -3.81 20.60 -4.42
N PRO A 396 -3.23 21.79 -4.66
CA PRO A 396 -2.42 22.04 -5.85
C PRO A 396 -1.23 21.07 -5.96
N ILE A 397 -0.58 20.75 -4.85
CA ILE A 397 0.62 19.88 -4.82
C ILE A 397 0.27 18.48 -5.31
N LYS A 398 -0.76 17.84 -4.72
CA LYS A 398 -1.15 16.46 -5.09
C LYS A 398 -1.67 16.37 -6.53
N ILE A 399 -2.39 17.39 -7.01
CA ILE A 399 -2.92 17.44 -8.39
C ILE A 399 -1.77 17.62 -9.39
N ILE A 400 -0.97 18.68 -9.25
CA ILE A 400 0.10 19.02 -10.20
C ILE A 400 1.12 17.89 -10.27
N PHE A 401 1.56 17.38 -9.12
CA PHE A 401 2.55 16.29 -9.10
C PHE A 401 2.02 15.02 -9.78
N SER A 402 0.76 14.64 -9.52
CA SER A 402 0.14 13.47 -10.15
C SER A 402 -0.03 13.65 -11.65
N LEU A 403 -0.43 14.84 -12.11
CA LEU A 403 -0.57 15.16 -13.53
C LEU A 403 0.78 15.13 -14.24
N VAL A 404 1.82 15.79 -13.70
CA VAL A 404 3.17 15.79 -14.27
C VAL A 404 3.70 14.36 -14.36
N TRP A 405 3.56 13.57 -13.29
CA TRP A 405 3.95 12.17 -13.30
C TRP A 405 3.21 11.38 -14.39
N GLY A 406 1.89 11.51 -14.49
CA GLY A 406 1.08 10.81 -15.49
C GLY A 406 1.42 11.21 -16.93
N LEU A 407 1.61 12.51 -17.18
CA LEU A 407 1.97 13.07 -18.50
C LEU A 407 3.37 12.67 -18.96
N VAL A 408 4.28 12.35 -18.05
CA VAL A 408 5.62 11.83 -18.40
C VAL A 408 5.60 10.32 -18.56
N VAL A 409 5.04 9.61 -17.57
CA VAL A 409 5.11 8.14 -17.50
C VAL A 409 4.22 7.50 -18.57
N ILE A 410 2.95 7.86 -18.66
CA ILE A 410 1.98 7.16 -19.51
C ILE A 410 2.37 7.25 -21.00
N PRO A 411 2.67 8.44 -21.58
CA PRO A 411 3.13 8.52 -22.97
C PRO A 411 4.47 7.82 -23.19
N GLY A 412 5.39 7.88 -22.23
CA GLY A 412 6.68 7.20 -22.33
C GLY A 412 6.54 5.67 -22.42
N LEU A 413 5.67 5.07 -21.60
CA LEU A 413 5.39 3.64 -21.64
C LEU A 413 4.62 3.24 -22.92
N ALA A 414 3.66 4.07 -23.36
CA ALA A 414 2.92 3.82 -24.60
C ALA A 414 3.83 3.86 -25.84
N LYS A 415 4.76 4.83 -25.88
CA LYS A 415 5.78 4.94 -26.93
C LYS A 415 6.68 3.71 -26.99
N TYR A 416 7.07 3.14 -25.84
CA TYR A 416 7.85 1.90 -25.80
C TYR A 416 7.11 0.72 -26.43
N LEU A 417 5.80 0.61 -26.20
CA LEU A 417 4.95 -0.39 -26.87
C LEU A 417 4.58 -0.04 -28.32
N LYS A 418 5.10 1.08 -28.85
CA LYS A 418 4.78 1.61 -30.19
C LYS A 418 3.27 1.79 -30.40
N MET A 419 2.57 2.27 -29.38
CA MET A 419 1.14 2.52 -29.40
C MET A 419 0.83 3.98 -29.11
N SER A 420 -0.18 4.53 -29.77
CA SER A 420 -0.80 5.78 -29.34
C SER A 420 -1.73 5.54 -28.15
N LEU A 421 -1.96 6.57 -27.33
CA LEU A 421 -2.93 6.49 -26.23
C LEU A 421 -4.36 6.19 -26.72
N TYR A 422 -4.69 6.67 -27.93
CA TYR A 422 -5.97 6.43 -28.57
C TYR A 422 -6.19 4.95 -28.92
N GLU A 423 -5.16 4.25 -29.39
CA GLU A 423 -5.21 2.81 -29.71
C GLU A 423 -5.12 1.93 -28.46
N LEU A 424 -4.49 2.46 -27.40
CA LEU A 424 -4.29 1.76 -26.15
C LEU A 424 -5.60 1.62 -25.37
N LEU A 425 -6.36 2.72 -25.24
CA LEU A 425 -7.57 2.80 -24.42
C LEU A 425 -8.84 2.79 -25.26
N ASN A 426 -9.80 1.97 -24.85
CA ASN A 426 -11.12 1.93 -25.49
C ASN A 426 -11.96 3.19 -25.14
N PRO A 427 -13.05 3.47 -25.88
CA PRO A 427 -13.85 4.66 -25.63
C PRO A 427 -14.39 4.79 -24.19
N LEU A 428 -14.83 3.68 -23.59
CA LEU A 428 -15.36 3.67 -22.23
C LEU A 428 -14.27 3.97 -21.18
N GLU A 429 -13.07 3.40 -21.37
CA GLU A 429 -11.90 3.69 -20.53
C GLU A 429 -11.52 5.16 -20.59
N ARG A 430 -11.59 5.78 -21.78
CA ARG A 430 -11.32 7.22 -21.94
C ARG A 430 -12.37 8.08 -21.24
N VAL A 431 -13.64 7.74 -21.40
CA VAL A 431 -14.75 8.42 -20.69
C VAL A 431 -14.58 8.30 -19.18
N TYR A 432 -14.21 7.12 -18.68
CA TYR A 432 -13.88 6.91 -17.27
C TYR A 432 -12.70 7.79 -16.82
N LEU A 433 -11.61 7.86 -17.59
CA LEU A 433 -10.49 8.71 -17.22
C LEU A 433 -10.84 10.21 -17.22
N TYR A 434 -11.65 10.68 -18.18
CA TYR A 434 -12.14 12.06 -18.21
C TYR A 434 -13.08 12.38 -17.04
N GLY A 435 -13.82 11.40 -16.53
CA GLY A 435 -14.70 11.61 -15.39
C GLY A 435 -13.96 11.99 -14.10
N PHE A 436 -12.66 11.72 -13.96
CA PHE A 436 -11.86 12.26 -12.85
C PHE A 436 -11.78 13.79 -12.86
N ILE A 437 -11.86 14.43 -14.02
CA ILE A 437 -11.90 15.90 -14.12
C ILE A 437 -13.22 16.41 -13.52
N ALA A 438 -14.34 15.80 -13.91
CA ALA A 438 -15.65 16.14 -13.38
C ALA A 438 -15.75 15.86 -11.88
N LEU A 439 -15.22 14.72 -11.43
CA LEU A 439 -15.15 14.36 -10.01
C LEU A 439 -14.32 15.39 -9.23
N GLN A 440 -13.13 15.77 -9.74
CA GLN A 440 -12.28 16.77 -9.08
C GLN A 440 -12.91 18.16 -9.01
N LEU A 441 -13.61 18.59 -10.06
CA LEU A 441 -14.37 19.84 -10.05
C LEU A 441 -15.51 19.78 -9.03
N TYR A 442 -16.18 18.62 -8.94
CA TYR A 442 -17.24 18.43 -7.96
C TYR A 442 -16.70 18.49 -6.53
N THR A 443 -15.73 17.64 -6.20
CA THR A 443 -15.23 17.46 -4.83
C THR A 443 -14.35 18.61 -4.36
N GLY A 444 -13.75 19.38 -5.26
CA GLY A 444 -12.85 20.49 -4.91
C GLY A 444 -13.46 21.88 -5.02
N LEU A 445 -14.66 22.01 -5.58
CA LEU A 445 -15.29 23.32 -5.80
C LEU A 445 -16.82 23.27 -5.70
N VAL A 446 -17.48 22.45 -6.53
CA VAL A 446 -18.95 22.52 -6.66
C VAL A 446 -19.66 22.10 -5.37
N HIS A 447 -19.16 21.06 -4.68
CA HIS A 447 -19.82 20.58 -3.47
C HIS A 447 -19.89 21.66 -2.40
N ASP A 448 -18.76 22.28 -2.06
CA ASP A 448 -18.66 23.31 -1.02
C ASP A 448 -19.42 24.59 -1.39
N LEU A 449 -19.59 24.89 -2.68
CA LEU A 449 -20.34 26.06 -3.15
C LEU A 449 -21.86 25.86 -3.17
N VAL A 450 -22.32 24.62 -3.39
CA VAL A 450 -23.74 24.32 -3.67
C VAL A 450 -24.44 23.65 -2.49
N PHE A 451 -23.74 22.86 -1.70
CA PHE A 451 -24.33 22.04 -0.64
C PHE A 451 -23.84 22.50 0.74
N ASN A 452 -24.77 22.89 1.62
CA ASN A 452 -24.51 23.24 3.03
C ASN A 452 -24.67 22.02 3.97
N GLY A 453 -24.42 20.80 3.48
CA GLY A 453 -24.57 19.54 4.19
C GLY A 453 -24.12 18.34 3.33
N LEU A 454 -24.22 17.11 3.86
CA LEU A 454 -23.70 15.88 3.22
C LEU A 454 -22.16 15.82 3.12
N GLU A 455 -21.47 16.15 4.20
CA GLU A 455 -20.00 16.22 4.30
C GLU A 455 -19.27 14.96 3.81
N PHE A 456 -19.90 13.78 3.92
CA PHE A 456 -19.32 12.51 3.47
C PHE A 456 -19.60 12.18 1.99
N LEU A 457 -20.43 12.95 1.28
CA LEU A 457 -20.79 12.67 -0.11
C LEU A 457 -19.58 12.79 -1.08
N PRO A 458 -18.71 13.81 -0.99
CA PRO A 458 -17.50 13.85 -1.81
C PRO A 458 -16.59 12.64 -1.60
N LEU A 459 -16.45 12.21 -0.34
CA LEU A 459 -15.65 11.04 0.04
C LEU A 459 -16.26 9.75 -0.52
N LEU A 460 -17.58 9.59 -0.39
CA LEU A 460 -18.34 8.47 -0.95
C LEU A 460 -18.17 8.40 -2.48
N LEU A 461 -18.42 9.51 -3.19
CA LEU A 461 -18.29 9.56 -4.65
C LEU A 461 -16.88 9.23 -5.10
N THR A 462 -15.87 9.80 -4.42
CA THR A 462 -14.47 9.50 -4.69
C THR A 462 -14.17 8.02 -4.52
N SER A 463 -14.60 7.43 -3.40
CA SER A 463 -14.38 6.03 -3.10
C SER A 463 -15.02 5.11 -4.15
N VAL A 464 -16.31 5.30 -4.44
CA VAL A 464 -17.06 4.46 -5.38
C VAL A 464 -16.51 4.58 -6.81
N TYR A 465 -16.18 5.79 -7.23
CA TYR A 465 -15.62 6.04 -8.56
C TYR A 465 -14.24 5.38 -8.74
N CYS A 466 -13.38 5.51 -7.72
CA CYS A 466 -12.07 4.86 -7.72
C CYS A 466 -12.22 3.34 -7.62
N ALA A 467 -13.10 2.83 -6.76
CA ALA A 467 -13.35 1.40 -6.59
C ALA A 467 -13.78 0.73 -7.91
N THR A 468 -14.59 1.42 -8.72
CA THR A 468 -14.98 0.95 -10.05
C THR A 468 -13.76 0.74 -10.96
N GLY A 469 -12.85 1.72 -11.02
CA GLY A 469 -11.62 1.60 -11.80
C GLY A 469 -10.63 0.58 -11.23
N VAL A 470 -10.52 0.50 -9.90
CA VAL A 470 -9.67 -0.49 -9.23
C VAL A 470 -10.17 -1.91 -9.51
N MET A 471 -11.48 -2.17 -9.42
CA MET A 471 -12.08 -3.46 -9.78
C MET A 471 -11.89 -3.79 -11.26
N TYR A 472 -12.11 -2.82 -12.16
CA TYR A 472 -11.89 -3.02 -13.59
C TYR A 472 -10.42 -3.32 -13.91
N GLY A 473 -9.50 -2.55 -13.33
CA GLY A 473 -8.06 -2.76 -13.48
C GLY A 473 -7.59 -4.09 -12.90
N TRP A 474 -8.18 -4.57 -11.81
CA TRP A 474 -7.96 -5.93 -11.30
C TRP A 474 -8.39 -7.00 -12.30
N LEU A 475 -9.57 -6.89 -12.90
CA LEU A 475 -10.02 -7.83 -13.93
C LEU A 475 -9.08 -7.86 -15.14
N LEU A 476 -8.63 -6.68 -15.59
CA LEU A 476 -7.63 -6.59 -16.66
C LEU A 476 -6.30 -7.22 -16.26
N ALA A 477 -5.81 -6.97 -15.04
CA ALA A 477 -4.57 -7.53 -14.52
C ALA A 477 -4.65 -9.06 -14.35
N MET A 478 -5.77 -9.58 -13.82
CA MET A 478 -6.07 -11.01 -13.74
C MET A 478 -6.03 -11.64 -15.13
N TYR A 479 -6.71 -11.05 -16.11
CA TYR A 479 -6.69 -11.57 -17.48
C TYR A 479 -5.28 -11.50 -18.10
N ALA A 480 -4.53 -10.43 -17.85
CA ALA A 480 -3.17 -10.25 -18.38
C ALA A 480 -2.15 -11.22 -17.80
N CYS A 481 -2.25 -11.48 -16.50
CA CYS A 481 -1.31 -12.33 -15.78
C CYS A 481 -1.71 -13.81 -15.82
N LEU A 482 -2.98 -14.16 -16.03
CA LEU A 482 -3.44 -15.55 -16.04
C LEU A 482 -3.55 -16.19 -17.43
N ARG A 483 -3.72 -15.39 -18.49
CA ARG A 483 -3.54 -15.85 -19.87
C ARG A 483 -2.09 -16.30 -20.13
#